data_AF-A0A353PSU5-F1
#
_entry.id   AF-A0A353PSU5-F1
#
_cell.length_a   1.000
_cell.length_b   1.000
_cell.length_c   1.000
_cell.angle_alpha   90.00
_cell.angle_beta   90.00
_cell.angle_gamma   90.00
#
_symmetry.space_group_name_H-M   'P 1'
#
loop_
_entity.id
_entity.type
_entity.pdbx_description
1 polymer ?
#
loop_
_entity_poly.entity_id
_entity_poly.type
_entity_poly.pdbx_seq_one_letter_code
_entity_poly.pdbx_strand_id
1 'polypeptide(L)'
;MNKKKSFTIRLSEKHAILLENKARENNCSLTAYTREAIVAYLYKDVVSEDLIIANLNHSKKIVQNLEKKLDAFAAYFNFWVEYYFQNTPDYPEDKEVLRQIVIKGMKGAKNMTSAFTKTLQQKQPAFLENLLVDFI
;
A
#
# COMPACT_ATOMS: atom_id res chain seq x y z
N MET A 1 -31.39 -30.71 11.01
CA MET A 1 -31.09 -30.37 12.42
C MET A 1 -29.62 -30.69 12.73
N ASN A 2 -28.78 -29.67 12.91
CA ASN A 2 -27.40 -29.89 13.39
C ASN A 2 -27.44 -30.31 14.86
N LYS A 3 -27.05 -31.56 15.17
CA LYS A 3 -26.92 -32.03 16.55
C LYS A 3 -25.84 -31.21 17.26
N LYS A 4 -26.21 -30.48 18.33
CA LYS A 4 -25.23 -29.84 19.23
C LYS A 4 -24.35 -30.93 19.84
N LYS A 5 -23.08 -31.00 19.44
CA LYS A 5 -22.08 -31.87 20.07
C LYS A 5 -21.66 -31.24 21.40
N SER A 6 -21.83 -31.96 22.49
CA SER A 6 -21.31 -31.60 23.82
C SER A 6 -20.00 -32.33 24.06
N PHE A 7 -18.99 -31.62 24.56
CA PHE A 7 -17.70 -32.18 24.94
C PHE A 7 -17.49 -31.93 26.44
N THR A 8 -17.03 -32.95 27.14
CA THR A 8 -16.65 -32.86 28.56
C THR A 8 -15.14 -33.01 28.66
N ILE A 9 -14.48 -32.09 29.36
CA ILE A 9 -13.02 -32.06 29.50
C ILE A 9 -12.70 -32.26 30.98
N ARG A 10 -11.77 -33.17 31.27
CA ARG A 10 -11.24 -33.36 32.62
C ARG A 10 -9.97 -32.55 32.77
N LEU A 11 -9.92 -31.73 33.81
CA LEU A 11 -8.80 -30.86 34.15
C LEU A 11 -8.44 -31.09 35.62
N SER A 12 -7.18 -30.84 35.98
CA SER A 12 -6.84 -30.74 37.40
C SER A 12 -7.40 -29.45 37.99
N GLU A 13 -7.66 -29.48 39.30
CA GLU A 13 -8.29 -28.37 40.03
C GLU A 13 -7.57 -27.03 39.81
N LYS A 14 -6.23 -27.04 39.84
CA LYS A 14 -5.41 -25.85 39.57
C LYS A 14 -5.69 -25.22 38.19
N HIS A 15 -5.85 -26.05 37.16
CA HIS A 15 -6.13 -25.56 35.80
C HIS A 15 -7.58 -25.10 35.64
N ALA A 16 -8.53 -25.75 36.31
CA ALA A 16 -9.93 -25.33 36.32
C ALA A 16 -10.07 -23.92 36.94
N ILE A 17 -9.44 -23.69 38.10
CA ILE A 17 -9.42 -22.38 38.77
C ILE A 17 -8.79 -21.31 37.86
N LEU A 18 -7.68 -21.63 37.19
CA LEU A 18 -7.02 -20.71 36.27
C LEU A 18 -7.93 -20.31 35.10
N LEU A 19 -8.62 -21.28 34.49
CA LEU A 19 -9.57 -21.06 33.41
C LEU A 19 -10.76 -20.19 33.85
N GLU A 20 -11.31 -20.44 35.04
CA GLU A 20 -12.40 -19.64 35.60
C GLU A 20 -11.97 -18.20 35.87
N ASN A 21 -10.80 -17.99 36.46
CA ASN A 21 -10.27 -16.66 36.72
C ASN A 21 -10.06 -15.89 35.41
N LYS A 22 -9.49 -16.53 34.39
CA LYS A 22 -9.29 -15.91 33.09
C LYS A 22 -10.60 -15.63 32.35
N ALA A 23 -11.60 -16.49 32.48
CA ALA A 23 -12.93 -16.21 31.92
C ALA A 23 -13.57 -14.97 32.57
N ARG A 24 -13.41 -14.81 33.90
CA ARG A 24 -13.87 -13.62 34.62
C ARG A 24 -13.11 -12.35 34.19
N GLU A 25 -11.78 -12.41 34.09
CA GLU A 25 -10.97 -11.29 33.61
C GLU A 25 -11.39 -10.80 32.21
N ASN A 26 -11.79 -11.73 31.33
CA ASN A 26 -12.22 -11.43 29.96
C ASN A 26 -13.73 -11.19 29.83
N ASN A 27 -14.47 -11.09 30.95
CA ASN A 27 -15.93 -10.89 30.98
C ASN A 27 -16.72 -11.87 30.09
N CYS A 28 -16.30 -13.14 30.04
CA CYS A 28 -16.93 -14.16 29.20
C CYS A 28 -17.24 -15.45 29.98
N SER A 29 -18.13 -16.27 29.43
CA SER A 29 -18.46 -17.56 30.07
C SER A 29 -17.27 -18.52 30.02
N LEU A 30 -17.14 -19.39 31.03
CA LEU A 30 -16.11 -20.42 31.07
C LEU A 30 -16.10 -21.28 29.79
N THR A 31 -17.29 -21.63 29.28
CA THR A 31 -17.42 -22.41 28.04
C THR A 31 -16.92 -21.65 26.81
N ALA A 32 -17.20 -20.35 26.71
CA ALA A 32 -16.72 -19.51 25.62
C ALA A 32 -15.19 -19.40 25.65
N TYR A 33 -14.63 -19.07 26.82
CA TYR A 33 -13.19 -18.94 27.00
C TYR A 33 -12.46 -20.27 26.75
N THR A 34 -13.00 -21.39 27.24
CA THR A 34 -12.42 -22.73 27.02
C THR A 34 -12.42 -23.08 25.53
N ARG A 35 -13.48 -22.73 24.79
CA ARG A 35 -13.53 -22.96 23.34
C ARG A 35 -12.44 -22.16 22.63
N GLU A 36 -12.29 -20.88 22.95
CA GLU A 36 -11.26 -20.02 22.36
C GLU A 36 -9.86 -20.52 22.66
N ALA A 37 -9.59 -20.93 23.91
CA ALA A 37 -8.30 -21.49 24.29
C ALA A 37 -7.94 -22.77 23.52
N ILE A 38 -8.92 -23.66 23.32
CA ILE A 38 -8.74 -24.89 22.52
C ILE A 38 -8.48 -24.55 21.06
N VAL A 39 -9.26 -23.61 20.50
CA VAL A 39 -9.06 -23.12 19.13
C VAL A 39 -7.65 -22.54 18.99
N ALA A 40 -7.24 -21.63 19.87
CA ALA A 40 -5.91 -21.04 19.86
C ALA A 40 -4.81 -22.10 19.96
N TYR A 41 -4.96 -23.10 20.83
CA TYR A 41 -4.01 -24.21 20.93
C TYR A 41 -3.93 -25.05 19.65
N LEU A 42 -5.04 -25.31 18.98
CA LEU A 42 -5.08 -26.07 17.73
C LEU A 42 -4.49 -25.27 16.56
N TYR A 43 -4.65 -23.95 16.55
CA TYR A 43 -4.12 -23.08 15.50
C TYR A 43 -2.71 -22.56 15.77
N LYS A 44 -2.16 -22.77 16.97
CA LYS A 44 -0.81 -22.30 17.35
C LYS A 44 0.28 -22.81 16.38
N ASP A 45 0.08 -23.99 15.81
CA ASP A 45 1.02 -24.64 14.88
C ASP A 45 0.65 -24.40 13.40
N VAL A 46 -0.55 -23.87 13.14
CA VAL A 46 -1.06 -23.57 11.77
C VAL A 46 -0.76 -22.12 11.39
N VAL A 47 -0.79 -21.22 12.36
CA VAL A 47 -0.43 -19.82 12.20
C VAL A 47 0.93 -19.61 12.86
N SER A 48 2.01 -19.94 12.14
CA SER A 48 3.34 -19.62 12.65
C SER A 48 3.45 -18.10 12.76
N GLU A 49 3.98 -17.62 13.88
CA GLU A 49 4.27 -16.21 14.10
C GLU A 49 5.11 -15.64 12.96
N ASP A 50 6.00 -16.47 12.40
CA ASP A 50 6.79 -16.20 11.21
C ASP A 50 5.94 -15.89 9.96
N LEU A 51 4.79 -16.56 9.77
CA LEU A 51 3.90 -16.33 8.63
C LEU A 51 3.19 -14.97 8.75
N ILE A 52 2.79 -14.60 9.97
CA ILE A 52 2.22 -13.27 10.26
C ILE A 52 3.27 -12.20 10.00
N ILE A 53 4.50 -12.39 10.52
CA ILE A 53 5.62 -11.47 10.33
C ILE A 53 5.98 -11.36 8.84
N ALA A 54 5.99 -12.47 8.10
CA ALA A 54 6.24 -12.47 6.65
C ALA A 54 5.17 -11.68 5.89
N ASN A 55 3.89 -11.86 6.21
CA ASN A 55 2.80 -11.11 5.60
C ASN A 55 2.82 -9.62 5.93
N LEU A 56 3.16 -9.26 7.18
CA LEU A 56 3.35 -7.86 7.58
C LEU A 56 4.53 -7.21 6.84
N ASN A 57 5.64 -7.94 6.72
CA ASN A 57 6.82 -7.46 5.96
C ASN A 57 6.51 -7.33 4.47
N HIS A 58 5.74 -8.24 3.90
CA HIS A 58 5.30 -8.15 2.51
C HIS A 58 4.38 -6.94 2.29
N SER A 59 3.40 -6.73 3.18
CA SER A 59 2.51 -5.56 3.13
C SER A 59 3.29 -4.26 3.27
N LYS A 60 4.27 -4.20 4.17
CA LYS A 60 5.17 -3.04 4.34
C LYS A 60 5.94 -2.73 3.06
N LYS A 61 6.47 -3.74 2.36
CA LYS A 61 7.16 -3.56 1.08
C LYS A 61 6.22 -3.01 -0.01
N ILE A 62 4.97 -3.48 -0.05
CA ILE A 62 3.96 -2.96 -1.00
C ILE A 62 3.69 -1.48 -0.74
N VAL A 63 3.47 -1.09 0.52
CA VAL A 63 3.25 0.32 0.90
C VAL A 63 4.42 1.20 0.52
N GLN A 64 5.66 0.78 0.82
CA GLN A 64 6.87 1.53 0.45
C GLN A 64 7.02 1.71 -1.07
N ASN A 65 6.63 0.70 -1.86
CA ASN A 65 6.65 0.80 -3.31
C ASN A 65 5.57 1.77 -3.83
N LEU A 66 4.38 1.76 -3.22
CA LEU A 66 3.29 2.69 -3.54
C LEU A 66 3.67 4.13 -3.21
N GLU A 67 4.28 4.39 -2.05
CA GLU A 67 4.80 5.71 -1.68
C GLU A 67 5.79 6.23 -2.73
N LYS A 68 6.78 5.42 -3.13
CA LYS A 68 7.73 5.80 -4.18
C LYS A 68 7.06 6.12 -5.52
N LYS A 69 6.02 5.36 -5.89
CA LYS A 69 5.25 5.62 -7.12
C LYS A 69 4.47 6.93 -7.02
N LEU A 70 3.86 7.22 -5.86
CA LEU A 70 3.14 8.47 -5.60
C LEU A 70 4.07 9.68 -5.61
N ASP A 71 5.24 9.58 -4.97
CA ASP A 71 6.25 10.65 -4.99
C ASP A 71 6.70 10.97 -6.41
N ALA A 72 6.94 9.93 -7.21
CA ALA A 72 7.38 10.11 -8.57
C ALA A 72 6.25 10.64 -9.49
N PHE A 73 5.01 10.21 -9.27
CA PHE A 73 3.83 10.80 -9.92
C PHE A 73 3.67 12.28 -9.54
N ALA A 74 3.78 12.63 -8.26
CA ALA A 74 3.68 14.01 -7.79
C ALA A 74 4.79 14.88 -8.39
N ALA A 75 6.02 14.37 -8.47
CA ALA A 75 7.13 15.05 -9.13
C ALA A 75 6.85 15.30 -10.62
N TYR A 76 6.33 14.28 -11.33
CA TYR A 76 5.94 14.40 -12.74
C TYR A 76 4.77 15.37 -12.94
N PHE A 77 3.76 15.30 -12.08
CA PHE A 77 2.58 16.17 -12.12
C PHE A 77 2.96 17.63 -11.86
N ASN A 78 3.72 17.91 -10.81
CA ASN A 78 4.19 19.27 -10.51
C ASN A 78 5.05 19.83 -11.66
N PHE A 79 5.92 19.00 -12.23
CA PHE A 79 6.70 19.37 -13.41
C PHE A 79 5.80 19.74 -14.61
N TRP A 80 4.74 18.96 -14.85
CA TRP A 80 3.77 19.25 -15.93
C TRP A 80 2.94 20.51 -15.67
N VAL A 81 2.50 20.70 -14.43
CA VAL A 81 1.70 21.87 -14.03
C VAL A 81 2.52 23.15 -14.17
N GLU A 82 3.77 23.15 -13.69
CA GLU A 82 4.67 24.30 -13.84
C GLU A 82 4.93 24.60 -15.33
N TYR A 83 5.15 23.57 -16.15
CA TYR A 83 5.27 23.73 -17.59
C TYR A 83 4.00 24.33 -18.23
N TYR A 84 2.82 23.82 -17.88
CA TYR A 84 1.55 24.29 -18.41
C TYR A 84 1.34 25.78 -18.08
N PHE A 85 1.52 26.19 -16.82
CA PHE A 85 1.33 27.59 -16.43
C PHE A 85 2.40 28.54 -16.99
N GLN A 86 3.65 28.12 -17.10
CA GLN A 86 4.70 28.97 -17.71
C GLN A 86 4.50 29.17 -19.23
N ASN A 87 3.81 28.25 -19.91
CA ASN A 87 3.65 28.27 -21.35
C ASN A 87 2.20 28.50 -21.81
N THR A 88 1.27 28.73 -20.88
CA THR A 88 -0.08 29.18 -21.22
C THR A 88 -0.03 30.68 -21.44
N PRO A 89 -0.21 31.17 -22.67
CA PRO A 89 -0.24 32.59 -22.90
C PRO A 89 -1.51 33.20 -22.31
N ASP A 90 -1.43 34.45 -21.85
CA ASP A 90 -2.62 35.29 -21.69
C ASP A 90 -3.34 35.32 -23.04
N TYR A 91 -4.67 35.19 -23.00
CA TYR A 91 -5.53 34.94 -24.17
C TYR A 91 -5.10 35.79 -25.38
N PRO A 92 -4.51 35.19 -26.44
CA PRO A 92 -3.92 35.98 -27.51
C PRO A 92 -5.00 36.41 -28.51
N GLU A 93 -5.08 37.71 -28.79
CA GLU A 93 -6.03 38.25 -29.79
C GLU A 93 -5.60 37.98 -31.24
N ASP A 94 -4.32 37.64 -31.50
CA ASP A 94 -3.75 37.44 -32.84
C ASP A 94 -3.26 36.00 -33.08
N LYS A 95 -3.68 35.41 -34.22
CA LYS A 95 -3.45 34.02 -34.62
C LYS A 95 -1.99 33.70 -34.91
N GLU A 96 -1.18 34.64 -35.41
CA GLU A 96 0.24 34.34 -35.68
C GLU A 96 1.12 34.39 -34.44
N VAL A 97 0.77 35.24 -33.47
CA VAL A 97 1.40 35.24 -32.15
C VAL A 97 1.13 33.89 -31.45
N LEU A 98 -0.09 33.39 -31.58
CA LEU A 98 -0.52 32.08 -31.05
C LEU A 98 0.31 30.93 -31.64
N ARG A 99 0.55 30.94 -32.96
CA ARG A 99 1.38 29.93 -33.64
C ARG A 99 2.83 29.94 -33.16
N GLN A 100 3.44 31.12 -33.02
CA GLN A 100 4.83 31.21 -32.54
C GLN A 100 4.97 30.75 -31.08
N ILE A 101 3.99 31.07 -30.24
CA ILE A 101 3.94 30.60 -28.85
C ILE A 101 3.79 29.08 -28.79
N VAL A 102 2.90 28.49 -29.59
CA VAL A 102 2.74 27.04 -29.67
C VAL A 102 4.02 26.35 -30.14
N ILE A 103 4.69 26.87 -31.18
CA ILE A 103 5.95 26.30 -31.68
C ILE A 103 7.07 26.40 -30.62
N LYS A 104 7.15 27.54 -29.92
CA LYS A 104 8.12 27.76 -28.84
C LYS A 104 7.84 26.85 -27.64
N GLY A 105 6.56 26.71 -27.27
CA GLY A 105 6.08 25.77 -26.27
C GLY A 105 6.43 24.32 -26.63
N MET A 106 6.14 23.87 -27.85
CA MET A 106 6.48 22.52 -28.32
C MET A 106 7.99 22.23 -28.30
N LYS A 107 8.83 23.21 -28.68
CA LYS A 107 10.29 23.09 -28.54
C LYS A 107 10.73 23.04 -27.07
N GLY A 108 10.12 23.87 -26.22
CA GLY A 108 10.32 23.88 -24.77
C GLY A 108 9.98 22.53 -24.15
N ALA A 109 8.81 21.97 -24.48
CA ALA A 109 8.38 20.63 -24.07
C ALA A 109 9.40 19.57 -24.48
N LYS A 110 9.81 19.52 -25.76
CA LYS A 110 10.80 18.54 -26.24
C LYS A 110 12.13 18.61 -25.47
N ASN A 111 12.63 19.82 -25.20
CA ASN A 111 13.87 20.01 -24.46
C ASN A 111 13.72 19.63 -22.98
N MET A 112 12.57 19.96 -22.38
CA MET A 112 12.24 19.62 -21.00
C MET A 112 12.00 18.11 -20.79
N THR A 113 11.25 17.45 -21.67
CA THR A 113 11.08 15.99 -21.65
C THR A 113 12.43 15.30 -21.82
N SER A 114 13.28 15.78 -22.73
CA SER A 114 14.66 15.29 -22.89
C SER A 114 15.50 15.42 -21.61
N ALA A 115 15.41 16.56 -20.91
CA ALA A 115 16.11 16.81 -19.66
C ALA A 115 15.59 15.94 -18.50
N PHE A 116 14.27 15.75 -18.41
CA PHE A 116 13.62 14.87 -17.45
C PHE A 116 14.02 13.41 -17.67
N THR A 117 13.95 12.93 -18.92
CA THR A 117 14.37 11.57 -19.28
C THR A 117 15.85 11.33 -18.98
N LYS A 118 16.74 12.30 -19.26
CA LYS A 118 18.16 12.21 -18.89
C LYS A 118 18.38 12.14 -17.37
N THR A 119 17.63 12.94 -16.61
CA THR A 119 17.76 13.00 -15.14
C THR A 119 17.25 11.71 -14.50
N LEU A 120 16.17 11.15 -15.03
CA LEU A 120 15.64 9.85 -14.62
C LEU A 120 16.57 8.69 -15.00
N GLN A 121 17.13 8.68 -16.22
CA GLN A 121 18.11 7.67 -16.63
C GLN A 121 19.36 7.66 -15.74
N GLN A 122 19.82 8.83 -15.28
CA GLN A 122 21.01 8.94 -14.44
C GLN A 122 20.76 8.59 -12.96
N LYS A 123 19.58 8.92 -12.42
CA LYS A 123 19.30 8.75 -10.98
C LYS A 123 18.46 7.53 -10.64
N GLN A 124 17.55 7.11 -11.52
CA GLN A 124 16.60 6.01 -11.28
C GLN A 124 16.21 5.28 -12.59
N PRO A 125 17.14 4.55 -13.23
CA PRO A 125 16.90 3.90 -14.53
C PRO A 125 15.74 2.89 -14.50
N ALA A 126 15.59 2.13 -13.40
CA ALA A 126 14.51 1.16 -13.23
C ALA A 126 13.11 1.81 -13.13
N PHE A 127 13.02 3.10 -12.77
CA PHE A 127 11.74 3.80 -12.72
C PHE A 127 11.21 4.12 -14.13
N LEU A 128 12.11 4.53 -15.03
CA LEU A 128 11.76 4.85 -16.41
C LEU A 128 11.29 3.61 -17.18
N GLU A 129 11.97 2.48 -16.99
CA GLU A 129 11.58 1.19 -17.59
C GLU A 129 10.20 0.74 -17.10
N ASN A 130 9.92 0.82 -15.79
CA ASN A 130 8.62 0.45 -15.25
C ASN A 130 7.49 1.37 -15.72
N LEU A 131 7.76 2.67 -15.89
CA LEU A 131 6.76 3.63 -16.33
C LEU A 131 6.44 3.48 -17.83
N LEU A 132 7.41 3.05 -18.65
CA LEU A 132 7.19 2.75 -20.07
C LEU A 132 6.46 1.43 -20.30
N VAL A 133 6.70 0.42 -19.46
CA VAL A 133 6.00 -0.88 -19.52
C VAL A 133 4.52 -0.74 -19.13
N ASP A 134 4.17 0.16 -18.21
CA ASP A 134 2.78 0.40 -17.81
C ASP A 134 1.96 1.24 -18.82
N PHE A 135 2.59 1.81 -19.86
CA PHE A 135 1.94 2.73 -20.83
C PHE A 135 1.97 2.28 -22.31
N ILE A 136 2.65 1.17 -22.64
CA ILE A 136 2.64 0.51 -23.97
C ILE A 136 1.79 -0.76 -23.89
#